data_AF-A0A800MN84-F1
#
_entry.id   AF-A0A800MN84-F1
#
_cell.length_a   1.000
_cell.length_b   1.000
_cell.length_c   1.000
_cell.angle_alpha   90.00
_cell.angle_beta   90.00
_cell.angle_gamma   90.00
#
_symmetry.space_group_name_H-M   'P 1'
#
loop_
_entity.id
_entity.type
_entity.pdbx_description
1 polymer ?
#
loop_
_entity_poly.entity_id
_entity_poly.type
_entity_poly.pdbx_seq_one_letter_code
_entity_poly.pdbx_strand_id
1 'polypeptide(L)'
;MRNALLMLTSLLLLTGCLSVKKVYSLQDRGGIKYEVDSERSFTGNLVEYYENGQKQSEGHYKNGQLNGLYTDWYQNGQKALRSNWKGGIEAGLWTEWYKNGQKRKEGYLRKGNEVGLWITWDKNGQKAFEINFHDDKQDELRVEWYENVQREREENYQ
;
A
#
# COMPACT_ATOMS: atom_id res chain seq x y z
N MET A 1 -41.05 -51.95 -30.86
CA MET A 1 -41.15 -51.62 -29.41
C MET A 1 -40.01 -50.67 -29.05
N ARG A 2 -40.35 -49.47 -28.55
CA ARG A 2 -39.67 -48.60 -27.54
C ARG A 2 -38.15 -48.37 -27.68
N ASN A 3 -37.55 -47.17 -27.64
CA ASN A 3 -37.97 -45.82 -27.28
C ASN A 3 -36.90 -44.83 -27.83
N ALA A 4 -37.32 -43.63 -28.22
CA ALA A 4 -36.46 -42.47 -28.41
C ALA A 4 -36.21 -41.73 -27.07
N LEU A 5 -35.05 -41.10 -26.89
CA LEU A 5 -34.85 -40.02 -25.92
C LEU A 5 -33.74 -39.04 -26.38
N LEU A 6 -34.12 -37.78 -26.53
CA LEU A 6 -33.28 -36.57 -26.73
C LEU A 6 -32.61 -36.15 -25.41
N MET A 7 -31.44 -35.50 -25.49
CA MET A 7 -31.02 -34.31 -24.68
C MET A 7 -29.63 -33.83 -25.20
N LEU A 8 -29.59 -32.75 -25.99
CA LEU A 8 -29.23 -31.37 -25.61
C LEU A 8 -27.78 -31.14 -25.13
N THR A 9 -27.02 -30.48 -26.01
CA THR A 9 -26.07 -29.37 -25.78
C THR A 9 -25.25 -29.32 -24.48
N SER A 10 -23.91 -29.28 -24.62
CA SER A 10 -23.10 -28.45 -23.73
C SER A 10 -22.04 -27.69 -24.53
N LEU A 11 -22.45 -26.48 -24.91
CA LEU A 11 -21.63 -25.34 -25.25
C LEU A 11 -20.69 -25.00 -24.06
N LEU A 12 -19.58 -24.34 -24.36
CA LEU A 12 -18.59 -23.73 -23.45
C LEU A 12 -17.59 -24.65 -22.75
N LEU A 13 -16.42 -24.81 -23.39
CA LEU A 13 -15.14 -24.83 -22.67
C LEU A 13 -14.51 -23.43 -22.78
N LEU A 14 -15.19 -22.42 -22.22
CA LEU A 14 -14.46 -21.28 -21.66
C LEU A 14 -14.00 -21.75 -20.29
N THR A 15 -12.89 -22.48 -20.24
CA THR A 15 -12.13 -22.60 -19.00
C THR A 15 -11.48 -21.25 -18.76
N GLY A 16 -12.30 -20.28 -18.35
CA GLY A 16 -11.82 -19.13 -17.61
C GLY A 16 -11.05 -19.73 -16.44
N CYS A 17 -9.73 -19.58 -16.48
CA CYS A 17 -8.87 -19.97 -15.37
C CYS A 17 -9.35 -19.14 -14.17
N LEU A 18 -10.25 -19.70 -13.36
CA LEU A 18 -10.57 -19.15 -12.07
C LEU A 18 -9.28 -19.30 -11.26
N SER A 19 -8.49 -18.23 -11.19
CA SER A 19 -7.42 -18.14 -10.22
C SER A 19 -8.08 -18.22 -8.85
N VAL A 20 -8.08 -19.40 -8.24
CA VAL A 20 -8.56 -19.58 -6.86
C VAL A 20 -7.73 -18.65 -6.00
N LYS A 21 -8.38 -17.64 -5.40
CA LYS A 21 -7.71 -16.77 -4.42
C LYS A 21 -7.34 -17.66 -3.23
N LYS A 22 -6.05 -17.91 -3.04
CA LYS A 22 -5.57 -18.65 -1.87
C LYS A 22 -5.76 -17.76 -0.65
N VAL A 23 -6.64 -18.18 0.25
CA VAL A 23 -6.82 -17.55 1.57
C VAL A 23 -5.76 -18.14 2.49
N TYR A 24 -4.88 -17.29 3.02
CA TYR A 24 -3.84 -17.72 3.95
C TYR A 24 -4.28 -17.40 5.38
N SER A 25 -4.21 -18.37 6.27
CA SER A 25 -4.20 -18.14 7.72
C SER A 25 -2.75 -17.95 8.14
N LEU A 26 -2.37 -16.72 8.49
CA LEU A 26 -1.02 -16.36 8.91
C LEU A 26 -1.00 -15.91 10.36
N GLN A 27 0.06 -16.26 11.08
CA GLN A 27 0.37 -15.75 12.41
C GLN A 27 1.62 -14.88 12.36
N ASP A 28 1.62 -13.78 13.13
CA ASP A 28 2.80 -12.94 13.31
C ASP A 28 3.57 -13.38 14.55
N ARG A 29 4.86 -13.69 14.39
CA ARG A 29 5.77 -14.02 15.48
C ARG A 29 7.00 -13.11 15.40
N GLY A 30 6.91 -11.94 16.02
CA GLY A 30 8.00 -10.97 16.07
C GLY A 30 8.26 -10.25 14.75
N GLY A 31 7.19 -9.88 14.02
CA GLY A 31 7.27 -9.21 12.72
C GLY A 31 7.57 -10.14 11.55
N ILE A 32 7.61 -11.46 11.80
CA ILE A 32 7.76 -12.50 10.79
C ILE A 32 6.42 -13.23 10.66
N LYS A 33 5.87 -13.26 9.45
CA LYS A 33 4.65 -14.02 9.14
C LYS A 33 4.96 -15.49 8.90
N TYR A 34 4.19 -16.37 9.54
CA TYR A 34 4.23 -17.81 9.38
C TYR A 34 2.86 -18.34 8.96
N GLU A 35 2.83 -19.46 8.24
CA GLU A 35 1.59 -20.22 8.11
C GLU A 35 1.18 -20.73 9.51
N VAL A 36 -0.12 -20.71 9.81
CA VAL A 36 -0.64 -21.26 11.08
C VAL A 36 -0.21 -22.72 11.24
N ASP A 37 0.16 -23.10 12.46
CA ASP A 37 0.67 -24.43 12.82
C ASP A 37 1.94 -24.87 12.06
N SER A 38 2.69 -23.91 11.52
CA SER A 38 3.91 -24.15 10.77
C SER A 38 5.08 -23.33 11.29
N GLU A 39 6.27 -23.95 11.30
CA GLU A 39 7.54 -23.25 11.50
C GLU A 39 8.08 -22.60 10.22
N ARG A 40 7.40 -22.81 9.09
CA ARG A 40 7.79 -22.22 7.81
C ARG A 40 7.29 -20.78 7.72
N SER A 41 8.23 -19.85 7.54
CA SER A 41 7.89 -18.46 7.27
C SER A 41 7.24 -18.31 5.89
N PHE A 42 6.27 -17.41 5.80
CA PHE A 42 5.45 -17.21 4.62
C PHE A 42 6.27 -16.56 3.49
N THR A 43 6.08 -17.02 2.26
CA THR A 43 6.64 -16.36 1.06
C THR A 43 5.59 -16.34 -0.03
N GLY A 44 5.29 -15.15 -0.54
CA GLY A 44 4.28 -14.94 -1.58
C GLY A 44 3.55 -13.62 -1.45
N ASN A 45 2.58 -13.40 -2.34
CA ASN A 45 1.69 -12.25 -2.28
C ASN A 45 0.58 -12.48 -1.26
N LEU A 46 0.33 -11.47 -0.43
CA LEU A 46 -0.77 -11.43 0.52
C LEU A 46 -1.68 -10.26 0.15
N VAL A 47 -2.99 -10.50 0.16
CA VAL A 47 -4.02 -9.47 0.01
C VAL A 47 -5.00 -9.65 1.14
N GLU A 48 -5.21 -8.59 1.92
CA GLU A 48 -6.22 -8.55 2.97
C GLU A 48 -7.40 -7.72 2.50
N TYR A 49 -8.57 -8.03 3.03
CA TYR A 49 -9.83 -7.41 2.65
C TYR A 49 -10.55 -6.91 3.89
N TYR A 50 -11.18 -5.75 3.76
CA TYR A 50 -12.17 -5.29 4.72
C TYR A 50 -13.40 -6.20 4.70
N GLU A 51 -14.22 -6.12 5.75
CA GLU A 51 -15.51 -6.83 5.84
C GLU A 51 -16.44 -6.50 4.66
N ASN A 52 -16.31 -5.31 4.07
CA ASN A 52 -17.08 -4.89 2.88
C ASN A 52 -16.57 -5.50 1.56
N GLY A 53 -15.54 -6.35 1.61
CA GLY A 53 -14.94 -7.03 0.45
C GLY A 53 -13.96 -6.17 -0.36
N GLN A 54 -13.76 -4.90 -0.01
CA GLN A 54 -12.73 -4.07 -0.64
C GLN A 54 -11.33 -4.45 -0.13
N LYS A 55 -10.30 -4.26 -0.96
CA LYS A 55 -8.92 -4.47 -0.53
C LYS A 55 -8.62 -3.55 0.65
N GLN A 56 -7.98 -4.11 1.67
CA GLN A 56 -7.45 -3.38 2.81
C GLN A 56 -5.95 -3.14 2.64
N SER A 57 -5.21 -4.21 2.32
CA SER A 57 -3.76 -4.18 2.14
C SER A 57 -3.35 -5.17 1.05
N GLU A 58 -2.21 -4.93 0.42
CA GLU A 58 -1.53 -5.91 -0.42
C GLU A 58 -0.03 -5.72 -0.38
N GLY A 59 0.70 -6.84 -0.38
CA GLY A 59 2.15 -6.83 -0.39
C GLY A 59 2.75 -8.18 -0.71
N HIS A 60 4.03 -8.17 -1.05
CA HIS A 60 4.81 -9.39 -1.24
C HIS A 60 5.69 -9.66 0.00
N TYR A 61 5.67 -10.90 0.47
CA TYR A 61 6.45 -11.37 1.60
C TYR A 61 7.53 -12.35 1.14
N LYS A 62 8.72 -12.24 1.73
CA LYS A 62 9.83 -13.17 1.57
C LYS A 62 10.35 -13.55 2.94
N ASN A 63 10.39 -14.84 3.25
CA ASN A 63 10.80 -15.35 4.56
C ASN A 63 10.03 -14.69 5.73
N GLY A 64 8.73 -14.46 5.54
CA GLY A 64 7.82 -13.85 6.50
C GLY A 64 7.91 -12.33 6.61
N GLN A 65 8.82 -11.68 5.88
CA GLN A 65 9.02 -10.23 5.91
C GLN A 65 8.51 -9.55 4.64
N LEU A 66 7.93 -8.35 4.75
CA LEU A 66 7.59 -7.53 3.58
C LEU A 66 8.84 -7.27 2.73
N ASN A 67 8.70 -7.48 1.42
CA ASN A 67 9.78 -7.36 0.46
C ASN A 67 9.23 -7.03 -0.92
N GLY A 68 9.28 -5.76 -1.29
CA GLY A 68 8.69 -5.21 -2.51
C GLY A 68 7.70 -4.11 -2.21
N LEU A 69 6.76 -3.91 -3.14
CA LEU A 69 5.72 -2.90 -3.00
C LEU A 69 4.68 -3.36 -1.97
N TYR A 70 4.29 -2.44 -1.09
CA TYR A 70 3.18 -2.56 -0.18
C TYR A 70 2.19 -1.44 -0.47
N THR A 71 0.90 -1.72 -0.39
CA THR A 71 -0.16 -0.71 -0.54
C THR A 71 -1.27 -1.00 0.46
N ASP A 72 -1.75 0.06 1.11
CA ASP A 72 -2.96 0.04 1.91
C ASP A 72 -4.02 0.92 1.27
N TRP A 73 -5.27 0.58 1.53
CA TRP A 73 -6.45 1.31 1.09
C TRP A 73 -7.31 1.67 2.29
N TYR A 74 -8.07 2.76 2.16
CA TYR A 74 -9.23 3.01 3.02
C TYR A 74 -10.41 2.14 2.60
N GLN A 75 -11.40 1.98 3.49
CA GLN A 75 -12.65 1.26 3.22
C GLN A 75 -13.50 1.81 2.07
N ASN A 76 -13.15 2.97 1.51
CA ASN A 76 -13.79 3.55 0.31
C ASN A 76 -13.04 3.21 -0.99
N GLY A 77 -11.98 2.40 -0.92
CA GLY A 77 -11.18 1.94 -2.06
C GLY A 77 -10.12 2.94 -2.52
N GLN A 78 -10.00 4.10 -1.88
CA GLN A 78 -8.89 5.03 -2.12
C GLN A 78 -7.63 4.51 -1.43
N LYS A 79 -6.46 4.74 -2.04
CA LYS A 79 -5.20 4.40 -1.39
C LYS A 79 -5.05 5.21 -0.11
N ALA A 80 -4.53 4.57 0.93
CA ALA A 80 -4.13 5.19 2.18
C ALA A 80 -2.62 5.36 2.22
N LEU A 81 -1.88 4.31 1.85
CA LEU A 81 -0.42 4.25 1.88
C LEU A 81 0.10 3.44 0.69
N ARG A 82 1.29 3.79 0.22
CA ARG A 82 2.07 3.00 -0.72
C ARG A 82 3.54 3.18 -0.37
N SER A 83 4.21 2.09 -0.06
CA SER A 83 5.63 2.12 0.31
C SER A 83 6.38 0.92 -0.27
N ASN A 84 7.70 1.05 -0.38
CA ASN A 84 8.58 -0.02 -0.81
C ASN A 84 9.33 -0.59 0.39
N TRP A 85 9.48 -1.90 0.43
CA TRP A 85 10.08 -2.64 1.55
C TRP A 85 11.21 -3.53 1.07
N LYS A 86 12.23 -3.70 1.89
CA LYS A 86 13.34 -4.63 1.65
C LYS A 86 13.72 -5.33 2.95
N GLY A 87 13.34 -6.61 3.06
CA GLY A 87 13.66 -7.42 4.24
C GLY A 87 13.01 -6.89 5.52
N GLY A 88 11.75 -6.48 5.43
CA GLY A 88 10.99 -5.96 6.57
C GLY A 88 11.30 -4.52 6.95
N ILE A 89 12.12 -3.82 6.16
CA ILE A 89 12.47 -2.41 6.40
C ILE A 89 12.02 -1.58 5.19
N GLU A 90 11.35 -0.46 5.43
CA GLU A 90 10.96 0.47 4.36
C GLU A 90 12.18 1.08 3.67
N ALA A 91 12.18 1.06 2.34
CA ALA A 91 13.24 1.57 1.50
C ALA A 91 12.70 1.93 0.11
N GLY A 92 12.82 3.20 -0.28
CA GLY A 92 12.37 3.74 -1.55
C GLY A 92 11.25 4.76 -1.39
N LEU A 93 10.46 4.94 -2.44
CA LEU A 93 9.34 5.89 -2.45
C LEU A 93 8.28 5.47 -1.42
N TRP A 94 7.84 6.45 -0.64
CA TRP A 94 6.77 6.36 0.32
C TRP A 94 5.77 7.48 0.02
N THR A 95 4.49 7.12 -0.09
CA THR A 95 3.41 8.08 -0.34
C THR A 95 2.20 7.72 0.52
N GLU A 96 1.62 8.72 1.16
CA GLU A 96 0.37 8.63 1.92
C GLU A 96 -0.68 9.57 1.32
N TRP A 97 -1.94 9.18 1.42
CA TRP A 97 -3.08 9.93 0.91
C TRP A 97 -4.14 10.13 2.00
N TYR A 98 -4.91 11.21 1.86
CA TYR A 98 -6.16 11.39 2.60
C TYR A 98 -7.27 10.49 2.05
N LYS A 99 -8.34 10.29 2.84
CA LYS A 99 -9.53 9.53 2.42
C LYS A 99 -10.19 10.03 1.14
N ASN A 100 -10.00 11.31 0.77
CA ASN A 100 -10.53 11.89 -0.46
C ASN A 100 -9.64 11.64 -1.70
N GLY A 101 -8.54 10.90 -1.54
CA GLY A 101 -7.61 10.56 -2.62
C GLY A 101 -6.53 11.61 -2.90
N GLN A 102 -6.54 12.76 -2.21
CA GLN A 102 -5.46 13.74 -2.31
C GLN A 102 -4.21 13.22 -1.59
N LYS A 103 -3.02 13.50 -2.15
CA LYS A 103 -1.76 13.19 -1.46
C LYS A 103 -1.72 13.94 -0.13
N ARG A 104 -1.17 13.29 0.88
CA ARG A 104 -0.95 13.86 2.22
C ARG A 104 0.52 14.10 2.47
N LYS A 105 1.36 13.12 2.16
CA LYS A 105 2.80 13.18 2.38
C LYS A 105 3.51 12.26 1.39
N GLU A 106 4.65 12.68 0.88
CA GLU A 106 5.48 11.89 -0.04
C GLU A 106 6.95 12.19 0.19
N GLY A 107 7.78 11.15 0.08
CA GLY A 107 9.23 11.28 0.15
C GLY A 107 9.90 9.93 -0.03
N TYR A 108 11.19 9.87 0.30
CA TYR A 108 11.99 8.65 0.19
C TYR A 108 12.47 8.18 1.55
N LEU A 109 12.48 6.86 1.73
CA LEU A 109 13.05 6.19 2.89
C LEU A 109 14.33 5.45 2.50
N ARG A 110 15.35 5.50 3.36
CA ARG A 110 16.58 4.71 3.26
C ARG A 110 16.78 3.96 4.57
N LYS A 111 16.60 2.63 4.52
CA LYS A 111 16.69 1.75 5.70
C LYS A 111 15.78 2.23 6.85
N GLY A 112 14.55 2.62 6.52
CA GLY A 112 13.56 3.10 7.47
C GLY A 112 13.67 4.59 7.86
N ASN A 113 14.70 5.31 7.41
CA ASN A 113 14.88 6.73 7.74
C ASN A 113 14.48 7.63 6.57
N GLU A 114 13.85 8.76 6.87
CA GLU A 114 13.49 9.80 5.89
C GLU A 114 14.75 10.40 5.27
N VAL A 115 14.80 10.46 3.93
CA VAL A 115 15.90 11.05 3.18
C VAL A 115 15.39 11.90 2.01
N GLY A 116 16.14 12.94 1.68
CA GLY A 116 15.82 13.89 0.62
C GLY A 116 14.58 14.72 0.89
N LEU A 117 13.96 15.20 -0.18
CA LEU A 117 12.79 16.05 -0.12
C LEU A 117 11.54 15.26 0.29
N TRP A 118 10.88 15.72 1.34
CA TRP A 118 9.57 15.34 1.77
C TRP A 118 8.61 16.50 1.58
N ILE A 119 7.47 16.21 0.99
CA ILE A 119 6.44 17.20 0.71
C ILE A 119 5.17 16.77 1.44
N THR A 120 4.51 17.74 2.08
CA THR A 120 3.17 17.53 2.63
C THR A 120 2.16 18.41 1.93
N TRP A 121 0.93 17.93 1.88
CA TRP A 121 -0.21 18.65 1.34
C TRP A 121 -1.36 18.63 2.34
N ASP A 122 -2.21 19.65 2.27
CA ASP A 122 -3.47 19.69 2.99
C ASP A 122 -4.53 18.82 2.29
N LYS A 123 -5.71 18.70 2.91
CA LYS A 123 -6.83 17.92 2.36
C LYS A 123 -7.37 18.46 1.02
N ASN A 124 -7.04 19.70 0.65
CA ASN A 124 -7.46 20.32 -0.60
C ASN A 124 -6.41 20.13 -1.72
N GLY A 125 -5.29 19.46 -1.42
CA GLY A 125 -4.18 19.26 -2.34
C GLY A 125 -3.22 20.47 -2.43
N GLN A 126 -3.37 21.46 -1.55
CA GLN A 126 -2.43 22.57 -1.47
C GLN A 126 -1.19 22.12 -0.71
N LYS A 127 0.00 22.43 -1.26
CA LYS A 127 1.26 22.12 -0.60
C LYS A 127 1.33 22.89 0.71
N ALA A 128 1.52 22.20 1.83
CA ALA A 128 1.59 22.81 3.15
C ALA A 128 3.04 23.20 3.46
N PHE A 129 3.95 22.23 3.45
CA PHE A 129 5.37 22.48 3.65
C PHE A 129 6.25 21.42 2.99
N GLU A 130 7.50 21.77 2.78
CA GLU A 130 8.56 20.87 2.35
C GLU A 130 9.66 20.79 3.39
N ILE A 131 10.22 19.58 3.55
CA ILE A 131 11.35 19.29 4.42
C ILE A 131 12.41 18.59 3.59
N ASN A 132 13.64 19.06 3.59
CA ASN A 132 14.76 18.31 3.01
C ASN A 132 15.57 17.63 4.11
N PHE A 133 15.64 16.30 4.08
CA PHE A 133 16.44 15.48 4.99
C PHE A 133 17.77 15.11 4.33
N HIS A 134 18.87 15.65 4.83
CA HIS A 134 20.20 15.30 4.36
C HIS A 134 20.74 14.07 5.10
N ASP A 135 21.16 13.05 4.34
CA ASP A 135 21.76 11.84 4.89
C ASP A 135 23.28 11.92 4.71
N ASP A 136 23.88 12.76 5.54
CA ASP A 136 25.33 12.88 5.65
C ASP A 136 25.77 11.96 6.78
N LYS A 137 26.63 10.99 6.45
CA LYS A 137 27.18 10.05 7.42
C LYS A 137 27.94 10.85 8.48
N GLN A 138 27.40 10.82 9.70
CA GLN A 138 27.75 11.65 10.87
C GLN A 138 27.23 13.09 10.76
N ASP A 139 26.48 13.46 11.80
CA ASP A 139 26.11 14.82 12.20
C ASP A 139 24.77 15.35 11.66
N GLU A 140 23.81 15.28 12.59
CA GLU A 140 22.57 16.06 12.68
C GLU A 140 21.68 16.07 11.44
N LEU A 141 20.54 15.36 11.55
CA LEU A 141 19.36 15.56 10.70
C LEU A 141 19.09 17.07 10.59
N ARG A 142 19.53 17.69 9.48
CA ARG A 142 19.15 19.06 9.18
C ARG A 142 17.81 19.01 8.46
N VAL A 143 16.85 19.70 9.06
CA VAL A 143 15.48 19.84 8.58
C VAL A 143 15.37 21.27 8.10
N GLU A 144 15.39 21.47 6.78
CA GLU A 144 15.11 22.79 6.20
C GLU A 144 13.61 22.89 5.90
N TRP A 145 12.95 23.89 6.50
CA TRP A 145 11.51 24.11 6.35
C TRP A 145 11.23 25.16 5.29
N TYR A 146 10.43 24.79 4.30
CA TYR A 146 9.84 25.74 3.35
C TYR A 146 8.33 25.76 3.53
N GLU A 147 7.82 26.80 4.20
CA GLU A 147 6.39 27.04 4.33
C GLU A 147 5.90 27.83 3.12
N ASN A 148 5.12 27.20 2.25
CA ASN A 148 4.50 27.86 1.12
C ASN A 148 3.05 28.20 1.47
N VAL A 149 2.85 29.20 2.34
CA VAL A 149 1.50 29.75 2.59
C VAL A 149 1.05 30.54 1.36
N GLN A 150 0.54 29.86 0.34
CA GLN A 150 -0.30 30.48 -0.69
C GLN A 150 -1.70 30.71 -0.10
N ARG A 151 -1.77 31.58 0.92
CA ARG A 151 -3.00 32.11 1.50
C ARG A 151 -3.08 33.61 1.28
N GLU A 152 -2.81 34.06 0.05
CA GLU A 152 -3.40 35.28 -0.47
C GLU A 152 -4.77 34.92 -1.04
N ARG A 153 -5.78 34.88 -0.17
CA ARG A 153 -7.16 35.14 -0.57
C ARG A 153 -7.57 36.43 0.10
N GLU A 154 -7.42 37.51 -0.65
CA GLU A 154 -8.51 38.43 -0.97
C GLU A 154 -9.75 38.31 -0.08
N GLU A 155 -9.69 38.84 1.16
CA GLU A 155 -10.86 39.24 1.94
C GLU A 155 -10.57 40.57 2.63
N ASN A 156 -10.15 41.57 1.86
CA ASN A 156 -10.50 42.96 2.16
C ASN A 156 -11.09 43.55 0.88
N TYR A 157 -12.36 43.18 0.63
CA TYR A 157 -13.25 44.03 -0.15
C TYR A 157 -13.34 45.40 0.54
N GLN A 158 -13.50 46.43 -0.30
CA GLN A 158 -13.55 47.86 0.03
C GLN A 158 -14.41 48.23 1.24
#